data_AF-A0A090W9R6-F1
#
_entry.id   AF-A0A090W9R6-F1
#
_cell.length_a   1.000
_cell.length_b   1.000
_cell.length_c   1.000
_cell.angle_alpha   90.00
_cell.angle_beta   90.00
_cell.angle_gamma   90.00
#
_symmetry.space_group_name_H-M   'P 1'
#
loop_
_entity.id
_entity.type
_entity.pdbx_description
1 polymer ?
#
loop_
_entity_poly.entity_id
_entity_poly.type
_entity_poly.pdbx_seq_one_letter_code
_entity_poly.pdbx_strand_id
1 'polypeptide(L)'
;MSCSDDILDRTPLDEISEPEFWKTTSDLELYANSFYNKLPGWSGVGFGSAQMPDVGTDLGLGTGISSRLDGSQGIPNSGSNSLWSWDEVRQANYFVSNVSKAEGLETEINQFTGEGYFFRAYFYYDLLKNMVIYLSTKRILIT
;
A
#
# COMPACT_ATOMS: atom_id res chain seq x y z
N MET A 1 -2.19 8.04 -51.15
CA MET A 1 -1.52 8.52 -49.93
C MET A 1 -2.05 7.65 -48.80
N SER A 2 -1.36 6.55 -48.53
CA SER A 2 -1.72 5.58 -47.49
C SER A 2 -1.23 6.14 -46.16
N CYS A 3 -2.09 6.23 -45.15
CA CYS A 3 -1.61 6.38 -43.78
C CYS A 3 -0.85 5.10 -43.44
N SER A 4 0.39 5.24 -43.01
CA SER A 4 1.19 4.14 -42.48
C SER A 4 0.60 3.74 -41.13
N ASP A 5 0.29 2.46 -40.94
CA ASP A 5 -0.27 1.91 -39.70
C ASP A 5 0.66 2.12 -38.47
N ASP A 6 1.93 2.47 -38.71
CA ASP A 6 2.97 2.76 -37.73
C ASP A 6 2.74 4.03 -36.87
N ILE A 7 1.72 4.84 -37.19
CA ILE A 7 1.33 6.01 -36.38
C ILE A 7 0.31 5.64 -35.29
N LEU A 8 -0.41 4.53 -35.46
CA LEU A 8 -1.51 4.11 -34.58
C LEU A 8 -1.05 3.17 -33.45
N ASP A 9 0.08 2.47 -33.61
CA ASP A 9 0.69 1.62 -32.58
C ASP A 9 1.86 2.32 -31.88
N ARG A 10 1.57 3.46 -31.24
CA ARG A 10 2.53 4.08 -30.31
C ARG A 10 2.28 3.55 -28.91
N THR A 11 3.11 2.60 -28.48
CA THR A 11 3.26 2.36 -27.04
C THR A 11 3.78 3.65 -26.41
N PRO A 12 3.18 4.14 -25.32
CA PRO A 12 3.68 5.32 -24.63
C PRO A 12 5.13 5.06 -24.19
N LEU A 13 6.08 5.90 -24.64
CA LEU A 13 7.48 5.80 -24.23
C LEU A 13 7.71 6.16 -22.75
N ASP A 14 6.72 6.82 -22.13
CA ASP A 14 6.78 7.38 -20.78
C ASP A 14 5.86 6.64 -19.78
N GLU A 15 5.09 5.66 -20.27
CA GLU A 15 4.40 4.71 -19.41
C GLU A 15 5.03 3.35 -19.63
N ILE A 16 5.42 2.71 -18.54
CA ILE A 16 5.82 1.31 -18.56
C ILE A 16 4.60 0.51 -19.04
N SER A 17 4.60 0.10 -20.30
CA SER A 17 3.55 -0.78 -20.82
C SER A 17 3.59 -2.13 -20.08
N GLU A 18 2.44 -2.59 -19.58
CA GLU A 18 2.29 -3.89 -18.89
C GLU A 18 3.00 -5.09 -19.57
N PRO A 19 3.08 -5.21 -20.91
CA PRO A 19 3.77 -6.36 -21.52
C PRO A 19 5.29 -6.38 -21.33
N GLU A 20 5.93 -5.27 -20.92
CA GLU A 20 7.39 -5.23 -20.76
C GLU A 20 7.88 -5.28 -19.31
N PHE A 21 7.01 -5.00 -18.34
CA PHE A 21 7.43 -4.74 -16.96
C PHE A 21 7.80 -5.98 -16.13
N TRP A 22 7.47 -7.19 -16.55
CA TRP A 22 7.64 -8.38 -15.70
C TRP A 22 8.74 -9.32 -16.21
N LYS A 23 9.78 -8.77 -16.84
CA LYS A 23 10.79 -9.57 -17.56
C LYS A 23 12.03 -9.85 -16.73
N THR A 24 12.45 -8.93 -15.87
CA THR A 24 13.73 -9.02 -15.17
C THR A 24 13.58 -8.95 -13.65
N THR A 25 14.61 -9.41 -12.92
CA THR A 25 14.66 -9.27 -11.46
C THR A 25 14.73 -7.82 -11.01
N SER A 26 15.29 -6.92 -11.83
CA SER A 26 15.30 -5.48 -11.57
C SER A 26 13.89 -4.88 -11.59
N ASP A 27 13.00 -5.38 -12.44
CA ASP A 27 11.61 -4.92 -12.47
C ASP A 27 10.84 -5.37 -11.22
N LEU A 28 11.12 -6.59 -10.75
CA LEU A 28 10.57 -7.09 -9.49
C LEU A 28 11.02 -6.22 -8.31
N GLU A 29 12.30 -5.87 -8.27
CA GLU A 29 12.87 -4.97 -7.26
C GLU A 29 12.20 -3.59 -7.30
N LEU A 30 12.06 -3.00 -8.49
CA LEU A 30 11.45 -1.68 -8.66
C LEU A 30 10.01 -1.66 -8.15
N TYR A 31 9.23 -2.71 -8.44
CA TYR A 31 7.87 -2.83 -7.93
C TYR A 31 7.84 -3.08 -6.42
N ALA A 32 8.67 -4.01 -5.91
CA ALA A 32 8.72 -4.36 -4.49
C ALA A 32 9.14 -3.15 -3.62
N ASN A 33 10.07 -2.33 -4.11
CA ASN A 33 10.52 -1.09 -3.46
C ASN A 33 9.36 -0.13 -3.16
N SER A 34 8.31 -0.11 -3.98
CA SER A 34 7.12 0.71 -3.73
C SER A 34 6.40 0.33 -2.42
N PHE A 35 6.41 -0.95 -2.04
CA PHE A 35 5.77 -1.44 -0.84
C PHE A 35 6.48 -1.02 0.45
N TYR A 36 7.80 -0.87 0.41
CA TYR A 36 8.57 -0.45 1.58
C TYR A 36 8.18 0.95 2.08
N ASN A 37 7.70 1.82 1.20
CA ASN A 37 7.16 3.13 1.58
C ASN A 37 5.86 3.05 2.40
N LYS A 38 5.22 1.87 2.46
CA LYS A 38 4.00 1.62 3.21
C LYS A 38 4.27 1.05 4.61
N LEU A 39 5.52 0.73 4.93
CA LEU A 39 5.90 0.27 6.25
C LEU A 39 5.85 1.44 7.25
N PRO A 40 5.58 1.15 8.54
CA PRO A 40 5.52 2.17 9.56
C PRO A 40 6.91 2.75 9.75
N GLY A 41 7.06 4.01 9.37
CA GLY A 41 8.27 4.79 9.58
C GLY A 41 8.06 5.86 10.65
N TRP A 42 9.16 6.45 11.10
CA TRP A 42 9.09 7.70 11.84
C TRP A 42 8.74 8.81 10.85
N SER A 43 7.64 9.54 11.11
CA SER A 43 7.33 10.79 10.39
C SER A 43 8.59 11.66 10.36
N GLY A 44 8.96 12.17 9.18
CA GLY A 44 10.14 13.01 8.98
C GLY A 44 10.28 14.03 10.11
N VAL A 45 11.41 13.94 10.82
CA VAL A 45 11.74 14.71 12.02
C VAL A 45 11.98 16.18 11.69
N GLY A 46 10.91 16.90 11.34
CA GLY A 46 10.88 18.35 11.38
C GLY A 46 10.47 18.79 12.78
N PHE A 47 11.44 19.25 13.57
CA PHE A 47 11.23 19.99 14.82
C PHE A 47 10.37 19.30 15.90
N GLY A 48 10.91 18.27 16.55
CA GLY A 48 10.57 17.91 17.94
C GLY A 48 9.14 17.47 18.27
N SER A 49 8.24 17.37 17.29
CA SER A 49 6.82 17.07 17.48
C SER A 49 6.31 15.96 16.58
N ALA A 50 7.18 15.04 16.13
CA ALA A 50 6.70 13.83 15.48
C ALA A 50 5.83 13.07 16.48
N GLN A 51 4.56 12.85 16.14
CA GLN A 51 3.69 12.01 16.96
C GLN A 51 4.32 10.62 17.04
N MET A 52 4.72 10.22 18.25
CA MET A 52 5.26 8.89 18.48
C MET A 52 4.23 7.84 18.08
N PRO A 53 4.65 6.64 17.64
CA PRO A 53 3.72 5.55 17.32
C PRO A 53 2.78 5.20 18.48
N ASP A 54 3.18 5.53 19.71
CA ASP A 54 2.42 5.32 20.94
C ASP A 54 1.41 6.43 21.25
N VAL A 55 1.30 7.47 20.42
CA VAL A 55 0.28 8.52 20.61
C VAL A 55 -1.13 7.92 20.48
N GLY A 56 -1.96 8.14 21.49
CA GLY A 56 -3.29 7.52 21.59
C GLY A 56 -3.31 6.21 22.39
N THR A 57 -2.19 5.89 23.04
CA THR A 57 -2.09 4.94 24.16
C THR A 57 -2.03 5.71 25.50
N ASP A 58 -1.93 4.99 26.61
CA ASP A 58 -1.67 5.56 27.94
C ASP A 58 -0.25 6.13 28.10
N LEU A 59 0.67 5.83 27.17
CA LEU A 59 2.06 6.30 27.19
C LEU A 59 2.25 7.69 26.56
N GLY A 60 1.28 8.18 25.77
CA GLY A 60 1.46 9.42 25.01
C GLY A 60 0.16 10.05 24.54
N LEU A 61 0.01 11.35 24.83
CA LEU A 61 -1.09 12.17 24.34
C LEU A 61 -0.65 12.97 23.11
N GLY A 62 -1.53 13.03 22.10
CA GLY A 62 -1.36 13.89 20.93
C GLY A 62 -1.77 15.34 21.24
N THR A 63 -1.39 16.27 20.38
CA THR A 63 -1.76 17.69 20.49
C THR A 63 -3.19 17.99 20.02
N GLY A 64 -3.87 17.01 19.41
CA GLY A 64 -5.24 17.13 18.90
C GLY A 64 -6.16 16.04 19.44
N ILE A 65 -7.47 16.33 19.40
CA ILE A 65 -8.51 15.35 19.78
C ILE A 65 -8.49 14.22 18.73
N SER A 66 -8.42 12.98 19.21
CA SER A 66 -8.56 11.83 18.33
C SER A 66 -10.02 11.75 17.86
N SER A 67 -10.23 12.00 16.57
CA SER A 67 -11.53 11.86 15.92
C SER A 67 -12.15 10.46 16.09
N ARG A 68 -11.28 9.46 16.29
CA ARG A 68 -11.69 8.10 16.63
C ARG A 68 -12.28 8.03 18.03
N LEU A 69 -11.62 8.63 19.02
CA LEU A 69 -12.04 8.57 20.42
C LEU A 69 -13.24 9.49 20.72
N ASP A 70 -13.40 10.59 20.00
CA ASP A 70 -14.55 11.50 20.14
C ASP A 70 -15.79 11.07 19.33
N GLY A 71 -15.66 10.04 18.49
CA GLY A 71 -16.76 9.51 17.67
C GLY A 71 -17.07 10.32 16.40
N SER A 72 -16.27 11.33 16.05
CA SER A 72 -16.46 12.15 14.85
C SER A 72 -15.97 11.50 13.56
N GLN A 73 -15.32 10.32 13.62
CA GLN A 73 -14.93 9.55 12.43
C GLN A 73 -16.15 9.09 11.61
N GLY A 74 -16.44 9.85 10.55
CA GLY A 74 -17.44 9.52 9.55
C GLY A 74 -17.02 8.39 8.61
N ILE A 75 -18.01 7.85 7.88
CA ILE A 75 -17.76 6.91 6.79
C ILE A 75 -17.28 7.73 5.57
N PRO A 76 -16.12 7.41 4.97
CA PRO A 76 -15.62 8.11 3.80
C PRO A 76 -16.55 7.91 2.61
N ASN A 77 -16.68 8.94 1.78
CA ASN A 77 -17.49 8.89 0.55
C ASN A 77 -16.78 8.16 -0.61
N SER A 78 -15.52 7.76 -0.43
CA SER A 78 -14.69 7.04 -1.41
C SER A 78 -13.99 5.86 -0.76
N GLY A 79 -13.89 4.74 -1.50
CA GLY A 79 -13.10 3.58 -1.08
C GLY A 79 -11.59 3.80 -1.18
N SER A 80 -11.12 4.53 -2.20
CA SER A 80 -9.69 4.85 -2.37
C SER A 80 -9.25 5.96 -1.42
N ASN A 81 -7.98 5.87 -1.00
CA ASN A 81 -7.33 6.77 -0.04
C ASN A 81 -8.09 6.90 1.29
N SER A 82 -8.77 5.83 1.69
CA SER A 82 -9.50 5.72 2.95
C SER A 82 -8.81 4.73 3.89
N LEU A 83 -9.18 4.76 5.18
CA LEU A 83 -8.75 3.77 6.17
C LEU A 83 -9.12 2.31 5.81
N TRP A 84 -10.00 2.13 4.82
CA TRP A 84 -10.49 0.85 4.33
C TRP A 84 -10.12 0.62 2.86
N SER A 85 -9.08 1.30 2.36
CA SER A 85 -8.61 1.16 0.99
C SER A 85 -8.07 -0.25 0.73
N TRP A 86 -8.50 -0.85 -0.38
CA TRP A 86 -8.02 -2.15 -0.85
C TRP A 86 -6.91 -2.02 -1.90
N ASP A 87 -6.45 -0.80 -2.16
CA ASP A 87 -5.52 -0.49 -3.24
C ASP A 87 -4.18 -1.22 -3.06
N GLU A 88 -3.62 -1.22 -1.84
CA GLU A 88 -2.37 -1.92 -1.51
C GLU A 88 -2.51 -3.44 -1.64
N VAL A 89 -3.65 -4.01 -1.22
CA VAL A 89 -3.93 -5.45 -1.37
C VAL A 89 -4.01 -5.83 -2.85
N ARG A 90 -4.62 -4.99 -3.68
CA ARG A 90 -4.68 -5.21 -5.14
C ARG A 90 -3.29 -5.15 -5.75
N GLN A 91 -2.47 -4.18 -5.38
CA GLN A 91 -1.08 -4.06 -5.86
C GLN A 91 -0.24 -5.27 -5.46
N ALA A 92 -0.38 -5.77 -4.23
CA ALA A 92 0.31 -6.99 -3.77
C ALA A 92 -0.16 -8.25 -4.51
N ASN A 93 -1.46 -8.40 -4.75
CA ASN A 93 -1.98 -9.53 -5.53
C ASN A 93 -1.49 -9.48 -6.99
N TYR A 94 -1.45 -8.29 -7.59
CA TYR A 94 -0.93 -8.10 -8.94
C TYR A 94 0.55 -8.51 -9.01
N PHE A 95 1.37 -8.07 -8.05
CA PHE A 95 2.77 -8.49 -7.96
C PHE A 95 2.94 -10.01 -7.84
N VAL A 96 2.26 -10.64 -6.88
CA VAL A 96 2.33 -12.09 -6.67
C VAL A 96 1.86 -12.88 -7.90
N SER A 97 0.91 -12.34 -8.67
CA SER A 97 0.43 -12.98 -9.90
C SER A 97 1.40 -12.89 -11.08
N ASN A 98 2.33 -11.92 -11.04
CA ASN A 98 3.25 -11.65 -12.14
C ASN A 98 4.71 -11.95 -11.84
N VAL A 99 5.10 -12.13 -10.56
CA VAL A 99 6.48 -12.37 -10.13
C VAL A 99 7.14 -13.57 -10.83
N SER A 100 6.35 -14.59 -11.19
CA SER A 100 6.81 -15.79 -11.90
C SER A 100 7.09 -15.60 -13.39
N LYS A 101 6.75 -14.43 -13.97
CA LYS A 101 7.00 -14.11 -15.37
C LYS A 101 8.43 -13.61 -15.60
N ALA A 102 9.11 -13.16 -14.55
CA ALA A 102 10.47 -12.65 -14.66
C ALA A 102 11.47 -13.78 -14.89
N GLU A 103 12.48 -13.50 -15.72
CA GLU A 103 13.61 -14.38 -15.97
C GLU A 103 14.82 -13.90 -15.16
N GLY A 104 15.55 -14.83 -14.56
CA GLY A 104 16.69 -14.50 -13.69
C GLY A 104 17.12 -15.67 -12.80
N LEU A 105 17.91 -15.36 -11.79
CA LEU A 105 18.34 -16.33 -10.79
C LEU A 105 17.13 -16.76 -9.95
N GLU A 106 16.88 -18.07 -9.86
CA GLU A 106 15.72 -18.61 -9.13
C GLU A 106 15.68 -18.15 -7.66
N THR A 107 16.85 -18.01 -7.02
CA THR A 107 16.93 -17.53 -5.63
C THR A 107 16.47 -16.08 -5.48
N GLU A 108 16.72 -15.22 -6.46
CA GLU A 108 16.25 -13.81 -6.46
C GLU A 108 14.74 -13.75 -6.64
N ILE A 109 14.21 -14.50 -7.61
CA ILE A 109 12.76 -14.58 -7.86
C ILE A 109 12.04 -15.12 -6.62
N ASN A 110 12.60 -16.14 -5.96
CA ASN A 110 12.06 -16.69 -4.72
C ASN A 110 12.08 -15.69 -3.56
N GLN A 111 13.14 -14.88 -3.45
CA GLN A 111 13.20 -13.80 -2.48
C GLN A 111 12.07 -12.79 -2.69
N PHE A 112 11.93 -12.26 -3.92
CA PHE A 112 10.86 -11.31 -4.25
C PHE A 112 9.47 -11.92 -4.08
N THR A 113 9.29 -13.19 -4.43
CA THR A 113 8.05 -13.92 -4.16
C THR A 113 7.72 -13.93 -2.66
N GLY A 114 8.72 -14.17 -1.80
CA GLY A 114 8.58 -14.10 -0.34
C GLY A 114 8.19 -12.71 0.16
N GLU A 115 8.84 -11.66 -0.36
CA GLU A 115 8.51 -10.26 -0.05
C GLU A 115 7.07 -9.94 -0.46
N GLY A 116 6.64 -10.36 -1.65
CA GLY A 116 5.27 -10.19 -2.13
C GLY A 116 4.23 -10.83 -1.21
N TYR A 117 4.50 -12.04 -0.72
CA TYR A 117 3.62 -12.70 0.26
C TYR A 117 3.60 -11.99 1.62
N PHE A 118 4.76 -11.53 2.09
CA PHE A 118 4.86 -10.75 3.32
C PHE A 118 4.01 -9.48 3.24
N PHE A 119 4.18 -8.66 2.20
CA PHE A 119 3.44 -7.42 2.03
C PHE A 119 1.95 -7.66 1.85
N ARG A 120 1.56 -8.68 1.09
CA ARG A 120 0.15 -9.07 0.98
C ARG A 120 -0.45 -9.36 2.36
N ALA A 121 0.21 -10.18 3.18
CA ALA A 121 -0.25 -10.50 4.53
C ALA A 121 -0.29 -9.26 5.43
N TYR A 122 0.73 -8.41 5.35
CA TYR A 122 0.82 -7.15 6.09
C TYR A 122 -0.35 -6.20 5.78
N PHE A 123 -0.70 -6.02 4.50
CA PHE A 123 -1.82 -5.16 4.11
C PHE A 123 -3.17 -5.70 4.55
N TYR A 124 -3.37 -7.03 4.51
CA TYR A 124 -4.57 -7.65 5.09
C TYR A 124 -4.66 -7.42 6.61
N TYR A 125 -3.53 -7.53 7.32
CA TYR A 125 -3.49 -7.29 8.76
C TYR A 125 -3.83 -5.83 9.11
N ASP A 126 -3.31 -4.86 8.35
CA ASP A 126 -3.61 -3.44 8.58
C ASP A 126 -5.11 -3.14 8.40
N LEU A 127 -5.74 -3.68 7.34
CA LEU A 127 -7.18 -3.57 7.14
C LEU A 127 -7.99 -4.16 8.31
N LEU A 128 -7.60 -5.34 8.79
CA LEU A 128 -8.25 -5.98 9.93
C LEU A 128 -8.16 -5.11 11.19
N LYS A 129 -6.96 -4.60 11.49
CA LYS A 129 -6.72 -3.72 12.63
C LYS A 129 -7.63 -2.48 12.57
N ASN A 130 -7.71 -1.83 11.41
CA ASN A 130 -8.52 -0.62 11.22
C ASN A 130 -10.03 -0.90 11.31
N MET A 131 -10.52 -2.02 10.76
CA MET A 131 -11.94 -2.40 10.83
C MET A 131 -12.39 -2.79 12.25
N VAL A 132 -11.64 -3.63 12.94
CA VAL A 132 -12.02 -4.13 14.28
C VAL A 132 -12.08 -2.99 15.28
N ILE A 133 -11.11 -2.07 15.20
CA ILE A 133 -11.05 -0.89 16.06
C ILE A 133 -12.30 -0.01 15.87
N TYR A 134 -12.75 0.22 14.62
CA TYR A 134 -13.92 1.05 14.34
C TYR A 134 -15.23 0.50 14.97
N LEU A 135 -15.45 -0.81 14.87
CA LEU A 135 -16.65 -1.46 15.42
C LEU A 135 -16.71 -1.38 16.95
N SER A 136 -15.56 -1.46 17.62
CA SER A 136 -15.47 -1.38 19.08
C SER A 136 -15.83 0.02 19.60
N THR A 137 -15.28 1.08 18.99
CA THR A 137 -15.49 2.45 19.47
C THR A 137 -16.94 2.92 19.30
N LYS A 138 -17.60 2.55 18.20
CA LYS A 138 -19.03 2.83 18.03
C LYS A 138 -19.91 2.16 19.06
N ARG A 139 -19.51 1.00 19.61
CA ARG A 139 -20.32 0.29 20.60
C ARG A 139 -20.29 0.94 21.98
N ILE A 140 -19.20 1.62 22.32
CA ILE A 140 -19.00 2.29 23.62
C ILE A 140 -19.75 3.63 23.69
N LEU A 141 -19.93 4.32 22.57
CA LEU A 141 -20.56 5.65 22.50
C LEU A 141 -22.11 5.61 22.47
N ILE A 142 -22.73 4.42 22.49
CA ILE A 142 -24.20 4.25 22.43
C ILE A 142 -24.74 3.69 23.77
N THR A 143 -23.97 3.81 24.85
CA THR A 143 -24.36 3.49 26.23
C THR A 143 -24.09 4.68 27.12
#